data_AF-A0A843DUD7-F1
#
_entry.id   AF-A0A843DUD7-F1
#
_cell.length_a   1.000
_cell.length_b   1.000
_cell.length_c   1.000
_cell.angle_alpha   90.00
_cell.angle_beta   90.00
_cell.angle_gamma   90.00
#
_symmetry.space_group_name_H-M   'P 1'
#
loop_
_entity.id
_entity.type
_entity.pdbx_description
1 polymer ?
#
loop_
_entity_poly.entity_id
_entity_poly.type
_entity_poly.pdbx_seq_one_letter_code
_entity_poly.pdbx_strand_id
1 'polypeptide(L)'
;MVGVLIDDPENWVGAIEIVPMNLQMMFVHAYQSWLFNEMLSRRMDAGLPLNAPVEGDIIIPLDANKIPQHENPILTTAKNIDLVTRQVRAGRAFVTITLFGSDGELAEGEMGEIERKVIEENRLKHDDFVIPELSRCTSKGSRREILCPLKTIDYNLNDDGYTLKFNLPKGNYATCLLREFMKSEMRDY
;
A
#
# COMPACT_ATOMS: atom_id res chain seq x y z
N MET A 1 -11.83 -17.74 -19.59
CA MET A 1 -10.41 -18.16 -19.64
C MET A 1 -10.29 -19.58 -20.17
N VAL A 2 -10.95 -20.56 -19.52
CA VAL A 2 -10.88 -22.00 -19.88
C VAL A 2 -11.17 -22.27 -21.36
N GLY A 3 -12.20 -21.67 -21.95
CA GLY A 3 -12.51 -21.86 -23.38
C GLY A 3 -11.35 -21.52 -24.31
N VAL A 4 -10.65 -20.40 -24.05
CA VAL A 4 -9.47 -19.98 -24.85
C VAL A 4 -8.35 -21.02 -24.78
N LEU A 5 -8.10 -21.57 -23.58
CA LEU A 5 -7.05 -22.57 -23.37
C LEU A 5 -7.41 -23.97 -23.88
N ILE A 6 -8.71 -24.27 -24.04
CA ILE A 6 -9.14 -25.51 -24.70
C ILE A 6 -8.82 -25.44 -26.20
N ASP A 7 -9.05 -24.29 -26.82
CA ASP A 7 -8.82 -24.09 -28.24
C ASP A 7 -7.33 -23.90 -28.56
N ASP A 8 -6.59 -23.20 -27.69
CA ASP A 8 -5.14 -23.00 -27.78
C ASP A 8 -4.50 -23.05 -26.38
N PRO A 9 -3.93 -24.21 -25.98
CA PRO A 9 -3.35 -24.40 -24.64
C PRO A 9 -2.19 -23.47 -24.28
N GLU A 10 -1.54 -22.83 -25.25
CA GLU A 10 -0.43 -21.91 -25.00
C GLU A 10 -0.86 -20.43 -24.96
N ASN A 11 -2.15 -20.14 -25.26
CA ASN A 11 -2.68 -18.79 -25.31
C ASN A 11 -3.10 -18.23 -23.93
N TRP A 12 -2.13 -18.16 -23.02
CA TRP A 12 -2.32 -17.61 -21.67
C TRP A 12 -2.69 -16.13 -21.69
N VAL A 13 -2.11 -15.36 -22.62
CA VAL A 13 -2.41 -13.93 -22.83
C VAL A 13 -3.89 -13.76 -23.16
N GLY A 14 -4.38 -14.43 -24.22
CA GLY A 14 -5.78 -14.36 -24.63
C GLY A 14 -6.73 -14.88 -23.55
N ALA A 15 -6.30 -15.85 -22.74
CA ALA A 15 -7.10 -16.34 -21.62
C ALA A 15 -7.36 -15.24 -20.57
N ILE A 16 -6.40 -14.37 -20.29
CA ILE A 16 -6.57 -13.21 -19.39
C ILE A 16 -7.30 -12.07 -20.10
N GLU A 17 -7.05 -11.87 -21.38
CA GLU A 17 -7.57 -10.74 -22.16
C GLU A 17 -9.11 -10.73 -22.27
N ILE A 18 -9.74 -11.91 -22.21
CA ILE A 18 -11.21 -12.03 -22.22
C ILE A 18 -11.89 -11.64 -20.89
N VAL A 19 -11.11 -11.50 -19.82
CA VAL A 19 -11.62 -11.03 -18.52
C VAL A 19 -11.94 -9.53 -18.64
N PRO A 20 -13.00 -8.99 -17.99
CA PRO A 20 -13.29 -7.56 -18.04
C PRO A 20 -12.08 -6.73 -17.64
N MET A 21 -11.86 -5.62 -18.35
CA MET A 21 -10.70 -4.74 -18.21
C MET A 21 -10.32 -4.43 -16.75
N ASN A 22 -11.31 -4.05 -15.92
CA ASN A 22 -11.04 -3.67 -14.52
C ASN A 22 -10.50 -4.83 -13.67
N LEU A 23 -10.86 -6.06 -14.03
CA LEU A 23 -10.48 -7.26 -13.29
C LEU A 23 -9.11 -7.79 -13.72
N GLN A 24 -8.67 -7.53 -14.96
CA GLN A 24 -7.31 -7.84 -15.39
C GLN A 24 -6.27 -7.11 -14.52
N MET A 25 -6.48 -5.81 -14.31
CA MET A 25 -5.57 -5.01 -13.46
C MET A 25 -5.57 -5.42 -11.99
N MET A 26 -6.64 -6.05 -11.54
CA MET A 26 -6.75 -6.49 -10.15
C MET A 26 -5.68 -7.51 -9.79
N PHE A 27 -5.22 -8.35 -10.73
CA PHE A 27 -4.13 -9.31 -10.46
C PHE A 27 -2.83 -8.61 -10.10
N VAL A 28 -2.43 -7.61 -10.87
CA VAL A 28 -1.21 -6.83 -10.63
C VAL A 28 -1.35 -6.01 -9.36
N HIS A 29 -2.49 -5.33 -9.16
CA HIS A 29 -2.74 -4.56 -7.94
C HIS A 29 -2.82 -5.43 -6.67
N ALA A 30 -3.33 -6.66 -6.76
CA ALA A 30 -3.34 -7.59 -5.65
C ALA A 30 -1.91 -7.99 -5.24
N TYR A 31 -1.04 -8.25 -6.22
CA TYR A 31 0.36 -8.55 -5.94
C TYR A 31 1.12 -7.36 -5.36
N GLN A 32 0.91 -6.15 -5.91
CA GLN A 32 1.46 -4.91 -5.34
C GLN A 32 0.99 -4.69 -3.89
N SER A 33 -0.28 -4.96 -3.61
CA SER A 33 -0.84 -4.83 -2.25
C SER A 33 -0.26 -5.85 -1.29
N TRP A 34 0.01 -7.08 -1.77
CA TRP A 34 0.69 -8.10 -0.96
C TRP A 34 2.12 -7.70 -0.61
N LEU A 35 2.91 -7.24 -1.60
CA LEU A 35 4.26 -6.72 -1.37
C LEU A 35 4.28 -5.57 -0.36
N PHE A 36 3.35 -4.62 -0.51
CA PHE A 36 3.19 -3.51 0.43
C PHE A 36 2.93 -3.99 1.87
N ASN A 37 2.02 -4.96 2.04
CA ASN A 37 1.69 -5.50 3.37
C ASN A 37 2.88 -6.23 4.00
N GLU A 38 3.65 -6.97 3.19
CA GLU A 38 4.87 -7.64 3.63
C GLU A 38 5.93 -6.63 4.09
N MET A 39 6.18 -5.59 3.29
CA MET A 39 7.11 -4.50 3.64
C MET A 39 6.66 -3.75 4.89
N LEU A 40 5.36 -3.49 5.05
CA LEU A 40 4.81 -2.85 6.24
C LEU A 40 4.99 -3.72 7.49
N SER A 41 4.79 -5.04 7.37
CA SER A 41 5.01 -5.99 8.46
C SER A 41 6.47 -5.98 8.90
N ARG A 42 7.41 -6.05 7.96
CA ARG A 42 8.84 -5.97 8.25
C ARG A 42 9.27 -4.64 8.87
N ARG A 43 8.66 -3.52 8.45
CA ARG A 43 8.87 -2.22 9.09
C ARG A 43 8.48 -2.27 10.56
N MET A 44 7.33 -2.86 10.88
CA MET A 44 6.87 -3.03 12.26
C MET A 44 7.80 -3.94 13.06
N ASP A 45 8.24 -5.06 12.47
CA ASP A 45 9.15 -6.02 13.13
C ASP A 45 10.54 -5.41 13.40
N ALA A 46 11.01 -4.52 12.53
CA ALA A 46 12.23 -3.74 12.74
C ALA A 46 12.08 -2.66 13.83
N GLY A 47 10.87 -2.44 14.36
CA GLY A 47 10.60 -1.42 15.38
C GLY A 47 10.58 0.01 14.83
N LEU A 48 10.52 0.18 13.51
CA LEU A 48 10.46 1.49 12.88
C LEU A 48 9.09 2.15 13.15
N PRO A 49 9.05 3.43 13.56
CA PRO A 49 7.81 4.11 13.86
C PRO A 49 6.90 4.22 12.64
N LEU A 50 5.60 4.05 12.85
CA LEU A 50 4.59 4.25 11.79
C LEU A 50 4.10 5.71 11.72
N ASN A 51 4.17 6.43 12.85
CA ASN A 51 3.68 7.80 13.03
C ASN A 51 4.81 8.84 13.09
N ALA A 52 6.02 8.47 12.70
CA ALA A 52 7.16 9.36 12.55
C ALA A 52 8.07 8.80 11.45
N PRO A 53 8.76 9.65 10.69
CA PRO A 53 9.73 9.21 9.71
C PRO A 53 11.04 8.81 10.40
N VAL A 54 11.80 7.94 9.73
CA VAL A 54 13.24 7.79 9.94
C VAL A 54 14.01 8.33 8.73
N GLU A 55 15.32 8.54 8.86
CA GLU A 55 16.14 8.95 7.73
C GLU A 55 16.06 7.93 6.59
N GLY A 56 15.86 8.43 5.38
CA GLY A 56 15.62 7.64 4.17
C GLY A 56 14.15 7.35 3.85
N ASP A 57 13.22 7.60 4.78
CA ASP A 57 11.79 7.45 4.49
C ASP A 57 11.32 8.45 3.43
N ILE A 58 10.45 7.98 2.52
CA ILE A 58 9.73 8.84 1.58
C ILE A 58 8.36 9.19 2.15
N ILE A 59 8.04 10.48 2.16
CA ILE A 59 6.88 11.06 2.82
C ILE A 59 5.98 11.73 1.79
N ILE A 60 4.67 11.54 1.93
CA ILE A 60 3.68 12.25 1.13
C ILE A 60 3.03 13.36 1.97
N PRO A 61 3.20 14.64 1.59
CA PRO A 61 2.49 15.73 2.24
C PRO A 61 1.02 15.75 1.85
N LEU A 62 0.19 16.32 2.71
CA LEU A 62 -1.20 16.64 2.42
C LEU A 62 -1.35 18.11 2.05
N ASP A 63 -2.23 18.39 1.09
CA ASP A 63 -2.63 19.76 0.78
C ASP A 63 -3.56 20.36 1.86
N ALA A 64 -4.01 21.61 1.63
CA ALA A 64 -4.93 22.31 2.54
C ALA A 64 -6.27 21.57 2.74
N ASN A 65 -6.71 20.77 1.76
CA ASN A 65 -7.93 19.98 1.77
C ASN A 65 -7.73 18.56 2.33
N LYS A 66 -6.53 18.24 2.85
CA LYS A 66 -6.15 16.92 3.36
C LYS A 66 -6.08 15.84 2.27
N ILE A 67 -5.84 16.25 1.03
CA ILE A 67 -5.62 15.34 -0.10
C ILE A 67 -4.12 15.04 -0.19
N PRO A 68 -3.70 13.75 -0.26
CA PRO A 68 -2.30 13.41 -0.43
C PRO A 68 -1.71 13.85 -1.78
N GLN A 69 -0.51 14.42 -1.74
CA GLN A 69 0.20 14.94 -2.91
C GLN A 69 1.22 13.91 -3.43
N HIS A 70 0.72 12.83 -4.03
CA HIS A 70 1.57 11.73 -4.54
C HIS A 70 2.59 12.15 -5.62
N GLU A 71 2.37 13.29 -6.28
CA GLU A 71 3.30 13.84 -7.30
C GLU A 71 4.52 14.54 -6.69
N ASN A 72 4.49 14.87 -5.39
CA ASN A 72 5.57 15.61 -4.71
C ASN A 72 6.06 14.87 -3.46
N PRO A 73 6.61 13.65 -3.60
CA PRO A 73 7.19 12.93 -2.47
C PRO A 73 8.41 13.68 -1.90
N ILE A 74 8.62 13.53 -0.59
CA ILE A 74 9.73 14.16 0.13
C ILE A 74 10.60 13.06 0.75
N LEU A 75 11.85 12.96 0.31
CA LEU A 75 12.85 12.13 0.97
C LEU A 75 13.24 12.73 2.33
N THR A 76 13.18 11.93 3.37
CA THR A 76 13.61 12.31 4.73
C THR A 76 15.12 12.18 4.82
N THR A 77 15.79 13.26 5.20
CA THR A 77 17.24 13.33 5.41
C THR A 77 17.53 13.90 6.79
N ALA A 78 18.75 13.75 7.28
CA ALA A 78 19.18 14.38 8.54
C ALA A 78 18.90 15.90 8.60
N LYS A 79 18.84 16.59 7.45
CA LYS A 79 18.58 18.04 7.38
C LYS A 79 17.11 18.41 7.57
N ASN A 80 16.16 17.56 7.19
CA ASN A 80 14.73 17.88 7.20
C ASN A 80 13.91 17.05 8.21
N ILE A 81 14.50 16.02 8.83
CA ILE A 81 13.81 15.06 9.69
C ILE A 81 12.98 15.72 10.80
N ASP A 82 13.47 16.80 11.40
CA ASP A 82 12.73 17.54 12.45
C ASP A 82 11.45 18.17 11.90
N LEU A 83 11.52 18.79 10.71
CA LEU A 83 10.36 19.41 10.07
C LEU A 83 9.36 18.33 9.65
N VAL A 84 9.84 17.29 8.99
CA VAL A 84 9.02 16.18 8.50
C VAL A 84 8.32 15.49 9.67
N THR A 85 9.03 15.20 10.76
CA THR A 85 8.46 14.60 11.98
C THR A 85 7.32 15.45 12.54
N ARG A 86 7.50 16.78 12.60
CA ARG A 86 6.41 17.68 13.03
C ARG A 86 5.21 17.64 12.08
N GLN A 87 5.42 17.53 10.78
CA GLN A 87 4.31 17.45 9.81
C GLN A 87 3.56 16.12 9.91
N VAL A 88 4.27 15.00 10.07
CA VAL A 88 3.67 13.68 10.24
C VAL A 88 2.84 13.62 11.53
N ARG A 89 3.41 14.05 12.66
CA ARG A 89 2.69 14.11 13.94
C ARG A 89 1.47 15.03 13.93
N ALA A 90 1.51 16.09 13.11
CA ALA A 90 0.38 17.00 12.93
C ALA A 90 -0.69 16.47 11.94
N GLY A 91 -0.53 15.26 11.38
CA GLY A 91 -1.44 14.73 10.37
C GLY A 91 -1.48 15.59 9.11
N ARG A 92 -0.33 16.14 8.72
CA ARG A 92 -0.12 16.94 7.49
C ARG A 92 0.80 16.26 6.49
N ALA A 93 1.38 15.13 6.84
CA ALA A 93 2.17 14.29 5.96
C ALA A 93 2.13 12.85 6.47
N PHE A 94 2.42 11.87 5.62
CA PHE A 94 2.43 10.46 6.00
C PHE A 94 3.68 9.76 5.50
N VAL A 95 4.19 8.86 6.35
CA VAL A 95 5.19 7.87 5.93
C VAL A 95 4.56 6.94 4.91
N THR A 96 5.32 6.57 3.89
CA THR A 96 4.83 5.72 2.81
C THR A 96 5.70 4.50 2.58
N ILE A 97 5.16 3.53 1.89
CA ILE A 97 5.87 2.38 1.31
C ILE A 97 5.54 2.32 -0.19
N THR A 98 6.47 1.80 -0.98
CA THR A 98 6.26 1.62 -2.42
C THR A 98 5.16 0.59 -2.72
N LEU A 99 4.28 0.94 -3.66
CA LEU A 99 3.57 -0.03 -4.48
C LEU A 99 4.46 -0.26 -5.69
N PHE A 100 5.32 -1.27 -5.61
CA PHE A 100 6.37 -1.50 -6.60
C PHE A 100 5.81 -1.69 -8.01
N GLY A 101 6.45 -1.08 -9.00
CA GLY A 101 6.05 -1.13 -10.41
C GLY A 101 7.19 -0.64 -11.32
N SER A 102 6.92 -0.40 -12.60
CA SER A 102 7.98 -0.06 -13.57
C SER A 102 8.79 1.18 -13.22
N ASP A 103 8.16 2.15 -12.54
CA ASP A 103 8.75 3.45 -12.19
C ASP A 103 8.82 3.61 -10.65
N GLY A 104 8.71 2.51 -9.90
CA GLY A 104 8.55 2.53 -8.45
C GLY A 104 9.80 3.01 -7.71
N GLU A 105 9.73 4.17 -7.05
CA GLU A 105 10.83 4.69 -6.23
C GLU A 105 10.92 3.96 -4.88
N LEU A 106 12.14 3.53 -4.54
CA LEU A 106 12.44 2.91 -3.26
C LEU A 106 12.94 3.94 -2.26
N ALA A 107 12.61 3.75 -1.00
CA ALA A 107 13.16 4.51 0.11
C ALA A 107 14.70 4.29 0.24
N GLU A 108 15.33 5.15 1.02
CA GLU A 108 16.71 4.99 1.46
C GLU A 108 16.76 4.49 2.91
N GLY A 109 17.97 4.32 3.45
CA GLY A 109 18.17 3.87 4.83
C GLY A 109 17.52 2.51 5.12
N GLU A 110 17.07 2.33 6.37
CA GLU A 110 16.54 1.07 6.87
C GLU A 110 15.24 0.67 6.16
N MET A 111 14.34 1.61 5.89
CA MET A 111 13.12 1.32 5.11
C MET A 111 13.48 0.92 3.68
N GLY A 112 14.46 1.58 3.07
CA GLY A 112 14.96 1.21 1.74
C GLY A 112 15.53 -0.20 1.68
N GLU A 113 16.25 -0.63 2.71
CA GLU A 113 16.76 -1.99 2.83
C GLU A 113 15.62 -3.01 2.93
N ILE A 114 14.57 -2.70 3.70
CA ILE A 114 13.37 -3.54 3.78
C ILE A 114 12.69 -3.66 2.41
N GLU A 115 12.46 -2.54 1.71
CA GLU A 115 11.83 -2.55 0.39
C GLU A 115 12.66 -3.36 -0.62
N ARG A 116 13.98 -3.11 -0.71
CA ARG A 116 14.89 -3.86 -1.59
C ARG A 116 14.89 -5.35 -1.28
N LYS A 117 14.97 -5.74 0.00
CA LYS A 117 15.02 -7.15 0.39
C LYS A 117 13.75 -7.90 -0.02
N VAL A 118 12.57 -7.29 0.15
CA VAL A 118 11.30 -7.92 -0.30
C VAL A 118 11.28 -8.09 -1.82
N ILE A 119 11.76 -7.09 -2.58
CA ILE A 119 11.85 -7.15 -4.04
C ILE A 119 12.81 -8.25 -4.50
N GLU A 120 13.99 -8.32 -3.88
CA GLU A 120 15.02 -9.31 -4.18
C GLU A 120 14.58 -10.75 -3.88
N GLU A 121 13.94 -10.98 -2.73
CA GLU A 121 13.41 -12.30 -2.34
C GLU A 121 12.33 -12.80 -3.31
N ASN A 122 11.55 -11.88 -3.89
CA ASN A 122 10.56 -12.18 -4.93
C ASN A 122 11.15 -12.15 -6.35
N ARG A 123 12.45 -11.88 -6.49
CA ARG A 123 13.21 -11.83 -7.76
C ARG A 123 12.63 -10.86 -8.78
N LEU A 124 12.07 -9.75 -8.30
CA LEU A 124 11.38 -8.79 -9.13
C LEU A 124 12.33 -7.76 -9.74
N LYS A 125 12.00 -7.35 -10.95
CA LYS A 125 12.58 -6.21 -11.66
C LYS A 125 11.47 -5.24 -12.03
N HIS A 126 11.83 -3.99 -12.28
CA HIS A 126 10.89 -2.98 -12.77
C HIS A 126 10.19 -3.42 -14.07
N ASP A 127 10.94 -4.05 -14.98
CA ASP A 127 10.43 -4.52 -16.28
C ASP A 127 9.35 -5.60 -16.15
N ASP A 128 9.28 -6.34 -15.04
CA ASP A 128 8.24 -7.35 -14.82
C ASP A 128 6.83 -6.74 -14.70
N PHE A 129 6.76 -5.44 -14.42
CA PHE A 129 5.51 -4.67 -14.35
C PHE A 129 5.19 -3.95 -15.66
N VAL A 130 6.00 -4.15 -16.71
CA VAL A 130 5.71 -3.74 -18.08
C VAL A 130 5.30 -4.99 -18.87
N ILE A 131 4.02 -5.07 -19.24
CA ILE A 131 3.44 -6.26 -19.87
C ILE A 131 2.91 -5.84 -21.25
N PRO A 132 3.73 -5.84 -22.33
CA PRO A 132 3.31 -5.34 -23.63
C PRO A 132 2.10 -6.07 -24.22
N GLU A 133 2.06 -7.39 -24.05
CA GLU A 133 0.99 -8.27 -24.55
C GLU A 133 -0.35 -8.03 -23.81
N LEU A 134 -0.28 -7.54 -22.57
CA LEU A 134 -1.43 -7.13 -21.77
C LEU A 134 -1.16 -5.72 -21.24
N SER A 135 -1.06 -4.73 -22.13
CA SER A 135 -0.69 -3.35 -21.78
C SER A 135 -1.52 -2.77 -20.63
N ARG A 136 -2.78 -3.22 -20.49
CA ARG A 136 -3.67 -2.84 -19.40
C ARG A 136 -3.16 -3.29 -18.04
N CYS A 137 -2.43 -4.41 -17.96
CA CYS A 137 -1.79 -4.95 -16.76
C CYS A 137 -0.47 -4.25 -16.42
N THR A 138 0.03 -3.35 -17.27
CA THR A 138 1.25 -2.58 -16.97
C THR A 138 0.99 -1.60 -15.85
N SER A 139 1.86 -1.60 -14.83
CA SER A 139 1.73 -0.73 -13.66
C SER A 139 3.03 0.01 -13.37
N LYS A 140 2.95 1.33 -13.36
CA LYS A 140 4.10 2.19 -12.98
C LYS A 140 4.47 2.04 -11.51
N GLY A 141 3.53 1.61 -10.68
CA GLY A 141 3.66 1.68 -9.24
C GLY A 141 3.39 3.09 -8.72
N SER A 142 3.46 3.24 -7.40
CA SER A 142 3.27 4.51 -6.70
C SER A 142 3.81 4.42 -5.28
N ARG A 143 3.64 5.47 -4.47
CA ARG A 143 3.85 5.41 -3.01
C ARG A 143 2.49 5.42 -2.31
N ARG A 144 2.33 4.62 -1.25
CA ARG A 144 1.11 4.52 -0.45
C ARG A 144 1.39 4.79 1.02
N GLU A 145 0.53 5.58 1.65
CA GLU A 145 0.59 5.88 3.08
C GLU A 145 0.40 4.61 3.92
N ILE A 146 1.22 4.46 4.96
CA ILE A 146 1.16 3.29 5.84
C ILE A 146 0.12 3.43 6.97
N LEU A 147 -0.34 4.65 7.23
CA LEU A 147 -1.37 4.95 8.22
C LEU A 147 -2.56 5.66 7.59
N CYS A 148 -3.75 5.21 7.98
CA CYS A 148 -5.00 5.90 7.69
C CYS A 148 -5.32 6.86 8.85
N PRO A 149 -5.53 8.17 8.60
CA PRO A 149 -5.94 9.08 9.65
C PRO A 149 -7.34 8.74 10.15
N LEU A 150 -7.45 8.53 11.46
CA LEU A 150 -8.71 8.38 12.18
C LEU A 150 -8.90 9.61 13.05
N LYS A 151 -10.01 10.32 12.85
CA LYS A 151 -10.32 11.53 13.63
C LYS A 151 -10.97 11.19 14.96
N THR A 152 -12.09 10.47 14.89
CA THR A 152 -12.92 10.16 16.04
C THR A 152 -13.55 8.79 15.83
N ILE A 153 -13.57 7.99 16.89
CA ILE A 153 -14.29 6.73 16.97
C ILE A 153 -15.29 6.91 18.12
N ASP A 154 -16.57 6.96 17.78
CA ASP A 154 -17.62 6.87 18.78
C ASP A 154 -17.87 5.39 19.06
N TYR A 155 -18.12 5.04 20.32
CA TYR A 155 -18.42 3.66 20.70
C TYR A 155 -19.55 3.59 21.72
N ASN A 156 -20.26 2.46 21.71
CA ASN A 156 -21.22 2.10 22.72
C ASN A 156 -21.00 0.63 23.11
N LEU A 157 -20.97 0.33 24.41
CA LEU A 157 -20.81 -1.01 24.94
C LEU A 157 -22.17 -1.55 25.37
N ASN A 158 -22.47 -2.77 24.97
CA ASN A 158 -23.66 -3.53 25.36
C ASN A 158 -23.23 -4.80 26.11
N ASP A 159 -24.18 -5.51 26.72
CA ASP A 159 -23.90 -6.73 27.49
C ASP A 159 -23.26 -7.85 26.63
N ASP A 160 -23.50 -7.85 25.32
CA ASP A 160 -23.08 -8.87 24.36
C ASP A 160 -22.10 -8.36 23.28
N GLY A 161 -21.62 -7.11 23.36
CA GLY A 161 -20.69 -6.59 22.37
C GLY A 161 -20.51 -5.07 22.38
N TYR A 162 -20.10 -4.53 21.23
CA TYR A 162 -19.86 -3.10 21.07
C TYR A 162 -20.27 -2.62 19.67
N THR A 163 -20.71 -1.36 19.60
CA THR A 163 -20.97 -0.65 18.34
C THR A 163 -19.89 0.40 18.16
N LEU A 164 -19.22 0.44 17.01
CA LEU A 164 -18.28 1.49 16.62
C LEU A 164 -18.86 2.36 15.50
N LYS A 165 -18.63 3.67 15.57
CA LYS A 165 -18.93 4.62 14.50
C LYS A 165 -17.70 5.47 14.20
N PHE A 166 -17.27 5.45 12.96
CA PHE A 166 -16.06 6.14 12.50
C PHE A 166 -16.20 6.52 11.02
N ASN A 167 -15.34 7.43 10.57
CA ASN A 167 -15.25 7.82 9.17
C ASN A 167 -13.84 7.50 8.64
N LEU A 168 -13.78 6.91 7.45
CA LEU A 168 -12.53 6.60 6.76
C LEU A 168 -12.41 7.43 5.47
N PRO A 169 -11.21 7.89 5.11
CA PRO A 169 -10.95 8.40 3.77
C PRO A 169 -11.22 7.33 2.71
N LYS A 170 -11.60 7.76 1.50
CA LYS A 170 -11.83 6.86 0.36
C LYS A 170 -10.62 5.94 0.14
N GLY A 171 -10.88 4.67 -0.17
CA GLY A 171 -9.84 3.66 -0.42
C GLY A 171 -9.31 2.93 0.81
N ASN A 172 -9.86 3.24 2.00
CA ASN A 172 -9.60 2.51 3.24
C ASN A 172 -10.79 1.64 3.62
N TYR A 173 -10.51 0.48 4.20
CA TYR A 173 -11.52 -0.54 4.52
C TYR A 173 -11.77 -0.60 6.02
N ALA A 174 -13.05 -0.69 6.41
CA ALA A 174 -13.45 -0.82 7.80
C ALA A 174 -12.82 -2.05 8.48
N THR A 175 -12.64 -3.14 7.73
CA THR A 175 -12.01 -4.38 8.20
C THR A 175 -10.58 -4.16 8.69
N CYS A 176 -9.80 -3.26 8.07
CA CYS A 176 -8.45 -2.94 8.55
C CYS A 176 -8.48 -2.30 9.95
N LEU A 177 -9.48 -1.47 10.24
CA LEU A 177 -9.67 -0.90 11.56
C LEU A 177 -10.19 -1.95 12.55
N LEU A 178 -11.26 -2.67 12.17
CA LEU A 178 -11.91 -3.64 13.04
C LEU A 178 -10.98 -4.79 13.45
N ARG A 179 -10.05 -5.19 12.57
CA ARG A 179 -8.98 -6.13 12.90
C ARG A 179 -8.22 -5.75 14.16
N GLU A 180 -7.97 -4.45 14.37
CA GLU A 180 -7.24 -3.96 15.54
C GLU A 180 -8.05 -3.98 16.85
N PHE A 181 -9.39 -4.09 16.76
CA PHE A 181 -10.27 -4.25 17.92
C PHE A 181 -10.64 -5.71 18.17
N MET A 182 -11.01 -6.45 17.13
CA MET A 182 -11.54 -7.80 17.22
C MET A 182 -10.45 -8.84 17.43
N LYS A 183 -9.28 -8.65 16.80
CA LYS A 183 -8.17 -9.62 16.79
C LYS A 183 -8.61 -11.05 16.43
N SER A 184 -9.68 -11.18 15.65
CA SER A 184 -10.25 -12.44 15.15
C SER A 184 -9.79 -12.73 13.71
N GLU A 185 -10.02 -13.97 13.29
CA GLU A 185 -9.84 -14.39 11.89
C GLU A 185 -10.74 -13.58 10.95
N MET A 186 -10.27 -13.35 9.73
CA MET A 186 -10.97 -12.46 8.79
C MET A 186 -12.36 -12.94 8.36
N ARG A 187 -12.65 -14.24 8.55
CA ARG A 187 -13.95 -14.84 8.26
C ARG A 187 -14.98 -14.63 9.38
N ASP A 188 -14.52 -14.16 10.54
CA ASP A 188 -15.31 -13.91 11.73
C ASP A 188 -15.49 -12.40 11.98
N TYR A 189 -15.31 -11.57 10.94
CA TYR A 189 -15.60 -10.13 10.94
C TYR A 189 -17.08 -9.83 10.66
#